data_AF-A0A091WS33-F1
#
_entry.id   AF-A0A091WS33-F1
#
_cell.length_a   1.000
_cell.length_b   1.000
_cell.length_c   1.000
_cell.angle_alpha   90.00
_cell.angle_beta   90.00
_cell.angle_gamma   90.00
#
_symmetry.space_group_name_H-M   'P 1'
#
loop_
_entity.id
_entity.type
_entity.pdbx_description
1 polymer ?
#
loop_
_entity_poly.entity_id
_entity_poly.type
_entity_poly.pdbx_seq_one_letter_code
_entity_poly.pdbx_strand_id
1 'polypeptide(L)'
;ALQRSLLRALLKLDEYLSAPLEYELAADPHLRASRRRFLDGDQLTLADCNLLPKLNIVQVVCQHYRRFGIPKDLRGVWRYLNSASETKEFKYTCPNSEEIIQAYRSVV
;
A
#
# COMPACT_ATOMS: atom_id res chain seq x y z
N ALA A 1 -11.51 15.91 -9.95
CA ALA A 1 -12.22 14.60 -10.04
C ALA A 1 -11.30 13.42 -9.70
N LEU A 2 -10.11 13.33 -10.32
CA LEU A 2 -9.17 12.21 -10.17
C LEU A 2 -8.63 11.98 -8.75
N GLN A 3 -8.25 13.03 -8.02
CA GLN A 3 -7.77 12.90 -6.63
C GLN A 3 -8.83 12.27 -5.71
N ARG A 4 -10.10 12.65 -5.89
CA ARG A 4 -11.21 12.10 -5.10
C ARG A 4 -11.45 10.62 -5.42
N SER A 5 -11.35 10.21 -6.69
CA SER A 5 -11.47 8.78 -7.04
C SER A 5 -10.29 7.98 -6.51
N LEU A 6 -9.07 8.53 -6.55
CA LEU A 6 -7.89 7.91 -5.96
C LEU A 6 -8.06 7.70 -4.45
N LEU A 7 -8.50 8.73 -3.72
CA LEU A 7 -8.77 8.64 -2.29
C LEU A 7 -9.82 7.58 -1.96
N ARG A 8 -10.90 7.50 -2.74
CA ARG A 8 -11.92 6.45 -2.55
C ARG A 8 -11.37 5.05 -2.79
N ALA A 9 -10.48 4.87 -3.76
CA ALA A 9 -9.83 3.58 -4.02
C ALA A 9 -8.87 3.19 -2.89
N LEU A 10 -8.07 4.16 -2.40
CA LEU A 10 -7.19 3.97 -1.25
C LEU A 10 -7.97 3.65 0.02
N LEU A 11 -9.13 4.28 0.24
CA LEU A 11 -9.99 3.99 1.38
C LEU A 11 -10.50 2.55 1.34
N LYS A 12 -10.97 2.06 0.18
CA LYS A 12 -11.40 0.66 0.03
C LYS A 12 -10.26 -0.34 0.29
N LEU A 13 -9.05 -0.02 -0.17
CA LEU A 13 -7.88 -0.83 0.11
C LEU A 13 -7.55 -0.84 1.61
N ASP A 14 -7.64 0.31 2.27
CA ASP A 14 -7.40 0.44 3.70
C ASP A 14 -8.42 -0.34 4.54
N GLU A 15 -9.69 -0.27 4.16
CA GLU A 15 -10.78 -1.05 4.77
C GLU A 15 -10.48 -2.55 4.67
N TYR A 16 -10.09 -3.04 3.48
CA TYR A 16 -9.72 -4.44 3.28
C TYR A 16 -8.50 -4.85 4.13
N LEU A 17 -7.43 -4.06 4.11
CA LEU A 17 -6.21 -4.32 4.87
C LEU A 17 -6.46 -4.26 6.40
N SER A 18 -7.46 -3.50 6.83
CA SER A 18 -7.82 -3.35 8.24
C SER A 18 -8.81 -4.41 8.74
N ALA A 19 -9.60 -5.02 7.86
CA ALA A 19 -10.54 -6.07 8.22
C ALA A 19 -9.83 -7.41 8.49
N PRO A 20 -10.03 -8.06 9.65
CA PRO A 20 -9.48 -9.39 9.93
C PRO A 20 -9.87 -10.44 8.87
N LEU A 21 -8.93 -11.32 8.51
CA LEU A 21 -9.22 -12.50 7.68
C LEU A 21 -9.78 -13.66 8.52
N GLU A 22 -10.37 -14.66 7.85
CA GLU A 22 -10.99 -15.81 8.51
C GLU A 22 -10.04 -16.54 9.46
N TYR A 23 -8.77 -16.73 9.06
CA TYR A 23 -7.78 -17.38 9.92
C TYR A 23 -7.42 -16.54 11.15
N GLU A 24 -7.45 -15.21 11.04
CA GLU A 24 -7.21 -14.32 12.18
C GLU A 24 -8.38 -14.39 13.17
N LEU A 25 -9.62 -14.44 12.66
CA LEU A 25 -10.84 -14.57 13.48
C LEU A 25 -10.99 -15.96 14.09
N ALA A 26 -10.51 -17.01 13.42
CA ALA A 26 -10.45 -18.35 14.00
C ALA A 26 -9.51 -18.41 15.21
N ALA A 27 -8.42 -17.62 15.20
CA ALA A 27 -7.48 -17.51 16.31
C ALA A 27 -7.95 -16.54 17.41
N ASP A 28 -8.57 -15.42 17.03
CA ASP A 28 -9.13 -14.41 17.94
C ASP A 28 -10.49 -13.90 17.39
N PRO A 29 -11.63 -14.50 17.81
CA PRO A 29 -12.96 -14.11 17.34
C PRO A 29 -13.38 -12.68 17.72
N HIS A 30 -12.67 -12.05 18.65
CA HIS A 30 -12.94 -10.69 19.09
C HIS A 30 -12.04 -9.65 18.41
N LEU A 31 -11.14 -10.08 17.52
CA LEU A 31 -10.24 -9.20 16.79
C LEU A 31 -11.04 -8.18 15.97
N ARG A 32 -10.80 -6.89 16.23
CA ARG A 32 -11.50 -5.78 15.55
C ARG A 32 -10.75 -5.23 14.36
N ALA A 33 -9.43 -5.43 14.31
CA ALA A 33 -8.58 -4.96 13.24
C ALA A 33 -7.49 -6.00 12.95
N SER A 34 -7.26 -6.25 11.66
CA SER A 34 -6.25 -7.18 11.18
C SER A 34 -4.85 -6.77 11.62
N ARG A 35 -4.02 -7.77 11.93
CA ARG A 35 -2.61 -7.61 12.27
C ARG A 35 -1.68 -8.04 11.14
N ARG A 36 -2.23 -8.66 10.08
CA ARG A 36 -1.47 -9.17 8.94
C ARG A 36 -0.66 -8.09 8.23
N ARG A 37 0.49 -8.49 7.70
CA ARG A 37 1.43 -7.60 6.99
C ARG A 37 1.00 -7.28 5.54
N PHE A 38 0.44 -8.25 4.82
CA PHE A 38 0.18 -8.18 3.38
C PHE A 38 -1.27 -8.54 3.01
N LEU A 39 -1.60 -8.58 1.71
CA LEU A 39 -2.99 -8.73 1.26
C LEU A 39 -3.67 -10.00 1.78
N ASP A 40 -2.93 -11.11 1.81
CA ASP A 40 -3.44 -12.46 2.10
C ASP A 40 -2.72 -13.13 3.28
N GLY A 41 -2.12 -12.33 4.16
CA GLY A 41 -1.46 -12.82 5.37
C GLY A 41 -0.11 -12.16 5.60
N ASP A 42 0.80 -12.90 6.22
CA ASP A 42 2.12 -12.36 6.59
C ASP A 42 3.22 -12.63 5.57
N GLN A 43 2.95 -13.33 4.47
CA GLN A 43 3.91 -13.56 3.40
C GLN A 43 3.45 -12.86 2.11
N LEU A 44 4.41 -12.45 1.28
CA LEU A 44 4.10 -11.88 -0.03
C LEU A 44 3.46 -12.94 -0.92
N THR A 45 2.42 -12.53 -1.65
CA THR A 45 1.74 -13.32 -2.67
C THR A 45 1.83 -12.65 -4.05
N LEU A 46 1.33 -13.33 -5.08
CA LEU A 46 1.25 -12.76 -6.44
C LEU A 46 0.42 -11.46 -6.48
N ALA A 47 -0.60 -11.34 -5.63
CA ALA A 47 -1.41 -10.13 -5.53
C ALA A 47 -0.57 -8.94 -5.04
N ASP A 48 0.31 -9.17 -4.07
CA ASP A 48 1.22 -8.16 -3.53
C ASP A 48 2.25 -7.72 -4.57
N CYS A 49 2.83 -8.68 -5.30
CA CYS A 49 3.76 -8.41 -6.38
C CYS A 49 3.14 -7.54 -7.49
N ASN A 50 1.83 -7.63 -7.71
CA ASN A 50 1.13 -6.77 -8.66
C ASN A 50 0.83 -5.37 -8.10
N LEU A 51 0.41 -5.29 -6.84
CA LEU A 51 -0.10 -4.06 -6.24
C LEU A 51 1.00 -3.16 -5.68
N LEU A 52 1.98 -3.72 -4.94
CA LEU A 52 3.00 -2.94 -4.23
C LEU A 52 3.80 -2.01 -5.15
N PRO A 53 4.27 -2.44 -6.36
CA PRO A 53 4.97 -1.53 -7.25
C PRO A 53 4.10 -0.35 -7.69
N LYS A 54 2.82 -0.60 -8.02
CA LYS A 54 1.87 0.44 -8.43
C LYS A 54 1.56 1.41 -7.30
N LEU A 55 1.35 0.89 -6.10
CA LEU A 55 1.03 1.69 -4.92
C LEU A 55 2.22 2.57 -4.50
N ASN A 56 3.45 2.03 -4.56
CA ASN A 56 4.66 2.80 -4.31
C ASN A 56 4.85 3.93 -5.33
N ILE A 57 4.62 3.67 -6.62
CA ILE A 57 4.64 4.71 -7.66
C ILE A 57 3.63 5.82 -7.33
N VAL A 58 2.38 5.45 -7.01
CA VAL A 58 1.35 6.42 -6.60
C VAL A 58 1.85 7.28 -5.43
N GLN A 59 2.42 6.66 -4.40
CA GLN A 59 2.92 7.37 -3.23
C GLN A 59 4.06 8.34 -3.58
N VAL A 60 5.05 7.91 -4.35
CA VAL A 60 6.21 8.74 -4.73
C VAL A 60 5.80 9.90 -5.64
N VAL A 61 5.07 9.61 -6.72
CA VAL A 61 4.69 10.61 -7.73
C VAL A 61 3.73 11.64 -7.13
N CYS A 62 2.72 11.21 -6.37
CA CYS A 62 1.73 12.13 -5.81
C CYS A 62 2.37 13.01 -4.71
N GLN A 63 3.26 12.45 -3.89
CA GLN A 63 4.00 13.22 -2.89
C GLN A 63 4.87 14.29 -3.54
N HIS A 64 5.60 13.95 -4.61
CA HIS A 64 6.53 14.88 -5.27
C HIS A 64 5.79 15.97 -6.06
N TYR A 65 4.91 15.60 -6.99
CA TYR A 65 4.33 16.54 -7.96
C TYR A 65 3.06 17.25 -7.47
N ARG A 66 2.32 16.65 -6.53
CA ARG A 66 1.03 17.17 -6.07
C ARG A 66 1.05 17.61 -4.61
N ARG A 67 2.18 17.42 -3.90
CA ARG A 67 2.29 17.60 -2.45
C ARG A 67 1.17 16.87 -1.70
N PHE A 68 0.74 15.75 -2.28
CA PHE A 68 -0.38 14.94 -1.84
C PHE A 68 0.11 13.52 -1.71
N GLY A 69 0.40 13.08 -0.48
CA GLY A 69 0.71 11.69 -0.18
C GLY A 69 -0.56 10.90 0.15
N ILE A 70 -0.41 9.58 0.26
CA ILE A 70 -1.40 8.73 0.91
C ILE A 70 -1.66 9.29 2.33
N PRO A 71 -2.90 9.64 2.69
CA PRO A 71 -3.23 10.19 4.00
C PRO A 71 -2.74 9.29 5.13
N LYS A 72 -2.23 9.90 6.21
CA LYS A 72 -1.67 9.17 7.35
C LYS A 72 -2.72 8.39 8.16
N ASP A 73 -3.99 8.76 8.02
CA ASP A 73 -5.11 8.07 8.67
C ASP A 73 -5.44 6.71 8.03
N LEU A 74 -4.94 6.44 6.80
CA LEU A 74 -5.05 5.13 6.15
C LEU A 74 -4.00 4.17 6.71
N ARG A 75 -4.22 3.74 7.95
CA ARG A 75 -3.24 2.98 8.76
C ARG A 75 -2.94 1.60 8.19
N GLY A 76 -3.92 0.91 7.59
CA GLY A 76 -3.74 -0.37 6.94
C GLY A 76 -2.83 -0.26 5.72
N VAL A 77 -3.03 0.77 4.90
CA VAL A 77 -2.17 1.06 3.74
C VAL A 77 -0.75 1.41 4.17
N TRP A 78 -0.57 2.23 5.21
CA TRP A 78 0.77 2.53 5.73
C TRP A 78 1.45 1.30 6.34
N ARG A 79 0.72 0.45 7.06
CA ARG A 79 1.26 -0.82 7.56
C ARG A 79 1.74 -1.71 6.40
N TYR A 80 0.97 -1.76 5.32
CA TYR A 80 1.30 -2.55 4.13
C TYR A 80 2.58 -2.05 3.44
N LEU A 81 2.68 -0.74 3.19
CA LEU A 81 3.86 -0.13 2.58
C LEU A 81 5.11 -0.27 3.46
N ASN A 82 4.97 -0.09 4.78
CA ASN A 82 6.08 -0.23 5.71
C ASN A 82 6.56 -1.70 5.77
N SER A 83 5.64 -2.66 5.84
CA SER A 83 5.97 -4.09 5.81
C SER A 83 6.72 -4.47 4.53
N ALA A 84 6.31 -3.91 3.39
CA ALA A 84 7.01 -4.11 2.12
C ALA A 84 8.43 -3.50 2.14
N SER A 85 8.61 -2.31 2.71
CA SER A 85 9.92 -1.64 2.78
C SER A 85 10.95 -2.40 3.65
N GLU A 86 10.47 -3.21 4.60
CA GLU A 86 11.27 -4.08 5.45
C GLU A 86 11.53 -5.47 4.83
N THR A 87 10.85 -5.80 3.73
CA THR A 87 10.92 -7.10 3.06
C THR A 87 11.92 -7.05 1.90
N LYS A 88 12.87 -8.00 1.87
CA LYS A 88 14.03 -7.97 0.95
C LYS A 88 13.61 -8.00 -0.51
N GLU A 89 12.63 -8.83 -0.86
CA GLU A 89 12.11 -9.03 -2.20
C GLU A 89 11.59 -7.72 -2.80
N PHE A 90 10.85 -6.93 -2.01
CA PHE A 90 10.38 -5.62 -2.44
C PHE A 90 11.49 -4.57 -2.39
N LYS A 91 12.23 -4.51 -1.28
CA LYS A 91 13.30 -3.51 -1.09
C LYS A 91 14.38 -3.56 -2.18
N TYR A 92 14.77 -4.75 -2.61
CA TYR A 92 15.83 -4.93 -3.61
C TYR A 92 15.36 -4.85 -5.06
N THR A 93 14.05 -4.89 -5.29
CA THR A 93 13.46 -4.72 -6.64
C THR A 93 12.85 -3.35 -6.85
N CYS A 94 12.63 -2.58 -5.78
CA CYS A 94 12.11 -1.22 -5.86
C CYS A 94 13.17 -0.29 -6.49
N PRO A 95 12.82 0.44 -7.57
CA PRO A 95 13.72 1.44 -8.13
C PRO A 95 13.89 2.62 -7.16
N ASN A 96 14.98 3.36 -7.33
CA ASN A 96 15.20 4.61 -6.62
C ASN A 96 14.05 5.59 -6.91
N SER A 97 13.64 6.36 -5.90
CA SER A 97 12.53 7.32 -6.06
C SER A 97 12.76 8.33 -7.19
N GLU A 98 14.01 8.72 -7.45
CA GLU A 98 14.36 9.64 -8.54
C GLU A 98 14.02 9.06 -9.92
N GLU A 99 14.22 7.75 -10.14
CA GLU A 99 13.86 7.08 -11.40
C GLU A 99 12.34 7.10 -11.59
N ILE A 100 11.57 6.85 -10.53
CA ILE A 100 10.11 6.94 -10.56
C ILE A 100 9.66 8.37 -10.88
N ILE A 101 10.25 9.37 -10.23
CA ILE A 101 9.93 10.78 -10.46
C ILE A 101 10.21 11.15 -11.92
N GLN A 102 11.42 10.86 -12.40
CA GLN A 102 11.86 11.18 -13.74
C GLN A 102 10.99 10.51 -14.82
N ALA A 103 10.55 9.27 -14.61
CA ALA A 103 9.66 8.55 -15.53
C ALA A 103 8.30 9.24 -15.73
N TYR A 104 7.82 9.98 -14.72
CA TYR A 104 6.53 10.68 -14.78
C TYR A 104 6.65 12.16 -15.14
N ARG A 105 7.86 12.72 -15.22
CA ARG A 105 8.09 14.16 -15.40
C ARG A 105 7.32 14.82 -16.55
N SER A 106 7.07 14.11 -17.66
CA SER A 106 6.39 14.65 -18.85
C SER A 106 4.87 14.50 -18.84
N VAL A 107 4.29 13.74 -17.90
CA VAL A 107 2.86 13.40 -17.86
C VAL A 107 2.11 14.02 -16.67
N VAL A 108 2.82 14.64 -15.72
CA VAL A 108 2.24 15.36 -14.56
C VAL A 108 2.09 16.85 -14.78
#